data_AF-A0A226DKE5-F1
#
_entry.id   AF-A0A226DKE5-F1
#
_cell.length_a   1.000
_cell.length_b   1.000
_cell.length_c   1.000
_cell.angle_alpha   90.00
_cell.angle_beta   90.00
_cell.angle_gamma   90.00
#
_symmetry.space_group_name_H-M   'P 1'
#
loop_
_entity.id
_entity.type
_entity.pdbx_description
1 polymer ?
#
loop_
_entity_poly.entity_id
_entity_poly.type
_entity_poly.pdbx_seq_one_letter_code
_entity_poly.pdbx_strand_id
1 'polypeptide(L)'
;MASALSSPFDKTSWTFLRTSFIMIVTILIALRRKAISDEVFIVLGISIESSVLPSPRFYESTVRREEGSSIGIYTIVAIWILLVGTILTNWYKTWFTMEMIIPTKYQSPWERVMDVEGIQVLMPLWLLEDNQYDTPPLAGGAQYRFFYFEILLRCKQIAEQSTASKRLIAYRNKAKGLLEILLRRFRLDEYLMPLKKTTFSDPDIDDKSALLDKTAFQDLPIQPVEYDEADSYDIVKRLSRCGKVALLESKENIARITTFLNDNKERIAFASGGGDTFFTTYAGWVLPPVRESYPEKRLKVMMSSAISAHWEYWYKRWKPDRLLDHFANWTHPRVETVSKLGFSSKITSGFYVCGISLGISTAVLVGEIMRYKLIGIFTYWVYKLFTC
;
A
#
# COMPACT_ATOMS: atom_id res chain seq x y z
N MET A 1 3.30 17.34 14.74
CA MET A 1 2.12 18.20 14.56
C MET A 1 2.00 18.70 13.11
N ALA A 2 3.04 19.33 12.54
CA ALA A 2 3.01 19.79 11.15
C ALA A 2 2.73 18.68 10.11
N SER A 3 3.25 17.46 10.33
CA SER A 3 2.99 16.31 9.46
C SER A 3 1.51 15.92 9.38
N ALA A 4 0.75 16.09 10.47
CA ALA A 4 -0.68 15.78 10.52
C ALA A 4 -1.55 16.84 9.83
N LEU A 5 -1.07 18.09 9.73
CA LEU A 5 -1.77 19.13 8.97
C LEU A 5 -1.54 19.00 7.47
N SER A 6 -0.37 18.47 7.07
CA SER A 6 -0.06 18.21 5.67
C SER A 6 -0.54 16.85 5.15
N SER A 7 -0.94 15.91 6.03
CA SER A 7 -1.29 14.53 5.66
C SER A 7 -2.45 14.36 4.66
N PRO A 8 -3.46 15.26 4.60
CA PRO A 8 -4.55 15.09 3.63
C PRO A 8 -4.10 15.14 2.16
N PHE A 9 -2.90 15.69 1.90
CA PHE A 9 -2.31 15.81 0.59
C PHE A 9 -0.93 15.17 0.56
N ASP A 10 -0.63 14.41 -0.49
CA ASP A 10 0.71 13.88 -0.69
C ASP A 10 1.70 14.99 -1.11
N LYS A 11 2.99 14.67 -1.04
CA LYS A 11 4.06 15.63 -1.35
C LYS A 11 3.93 16.17 -2.78
N THR A 12 3.50 15.34 -3.72
CA THR A 12 3.26 15.69 -5.11
C THR A 12 2.14 16.71 -5.26
N SER A 13 1.02 16.52 -4.57
CA SER A 13 -0.12 17.46 -4.56
C SER A 13 0.30 18.83 -4.03
N TRP A 14 1.05 18.87 -2.94
CA TRP A 14 1.60 20.12 -2.42
C TRP A 14 2.53 20.82 -3.40
N THR A 15 3.39 20.07 -4.11
CA THR A 15 4.25 20.65 -5.14
C THR A 15 3.42 21.22 -6.30
N PHE A 16 2.37 20.52 -6.75
CA PHE A 16 1.47 21.01 -7.79
C PHE A 16 0.76 22.30 -7.37
N LEU A 17 0.19 22.34 -6.16
CA LEU A 17 -0.45 23.54 -5.62
C LEU A 17 0.50 24.73 -5.57
N ARG A 18 1.74 24.50 -5.08
CA ARG A 18 2.78 25.54 -5.04
C ARG A 18 3.13 26.03 -6.45
N THR A 19 3.28 25.13 -7.42
CA THR A 19 3.60 25.50 -8.80
C THR A 19 2.46 26.28 -9.46
N SER A 20 1.20 25.87 -9.25
CA SER A 20 0.03 26.56 -9.78
C SER A 20 -0.11 27.96 -9.19
N PHE A 21 0.13 28.10 -7.88
CA PHE A 21 0.14 29.39 -7.21
C PHE A 21 1.19 30.34 -7.80
N ILE A 22 2.43 29.87 -7.95
CA ILE A 22 3.51 30.67 -8.55
C ILE A 22 3.15 31.05 -9.98
N MET A 23 2.65 30.11 -10.78
CA MET A 23 2.27 30.33 -12.17
C MET A 23 1.24 31.46 -12.29
N ILE A 24 0.15 31.42 -11.50
CA ILE A 24 -0.90 32.44 -11.53
C ILE A 24 -0.38 33.80 -11.06
N VAL A 25 0.44 33.84 -10.01
CA VAL A 25 1.09 35.08 -9.56
C VAL A 25 1.95 35.67 -10.69
N THR A 26 2.73 34.83 -11.38
CA THR A 26 3.58 35.28 -12.51
C THR A 26 2.74 35.82 -13.67
N ILE A 27 1.62 35.15 -13.98
CA ILE A 27 0.66 35.59 -15.00
C ILE A 27 0.07 36.96 -14.65
N LEU A 28 -0.39 37.14 -13.41
CA LEU A 28 -0.98 38.40 -12.97
C LEU A 28 0.03 39.54 -12.97
N ILE A 29 1.26 39.29 -12.52
CA ILE A 29 2.37 40.26 -12.58
C ILE A 29 2.67 40.66 -14.03
N ALA A 30 2.77 39.68 -14.94
CA ALA A 30 3.05 39.92 -16.34
C ALA A 30 1.95 40.75 -17.02
N LEU A 31 0.68 40.49 -16.69
CA LEU A 31 -0.47 41.19 -17.24
C LEU A 31 -0.63 42.61 -16.71
N ARG A 32 -0.37 42.86 -15.41
CA ARG A 32 -0.62 44.17 -14.79
C ARG A 32 0.51 45.18 -14.86
N ARG A 33 1.74 44.80 -15.23
CA ARG A 33 2.94 45.68 -15.27
C ARG A 33 3.09 46.57 -14.01
N LYS A 34 2.60 46.13 -12.86
CA LYS A 34 2.61 46.86 -11.58
C LYS A 34 3.50 46.15 -10.55
N ALA A 35 3.72 46.81 -9.40
CA ALA A 35 4.55 46.31 -8.31
C ALA A 35 4.11 44.91 -7.85
N ILE A 36 5.11 44.05 -7.59
CA ILE A 36 4.96 42.61 -7.33
C ILE A 36 4.17 42.32 -6.04
N SER A 37 4.21 43.23 -5.05
CA SER A 37 3.63 43.01 -3.72
C SER A 37 2.12 42.80 -3.75
N ASP A 38 1.40 43.62 -4.50
CA ASP A 38 -0.06 43.72 -4.37
C ASP A 38 -0.75 42.48 -4.93
N GLU A 39 -0.23 41.94 -6.04
CA GLU A 39 -0.77 40.73 -6.67
C GLU A 39 -0.56 39.50 -5.80
N VAL A 40 0.60 39.39 -5.14
CA VAL A 40 0.88 38.28 -4.21
C VAL A 40 -0.11 38.30 -3.05
N PHE A 41 -0.40 39.48 -2.48
CA PHE A 41 -1.37 39.60 -1.38
C PHE A 41 -2.80 39.26 -1.81
N ILE A 42 -3.21 39.61 -3.04
CA ILE A 42 -4.53 39.25 -3.57
C ILE A 42 -4.67 37.73 -3.69
N VAL A 43 -3.72 37.07 -4.37
CA VAL A 43 -3.78 35.61 -4.58
C VAL A 43 -3.69 34.88 -3.23
N LEU A 44 -2.80 35.33 -2.34
CA LEU A 44 -2.65 34.75 -1.00
C LEU A 44 -3.92 34.90 -0.17
N GLY A 45 -4.54 36.08 -0.17
CA GLY A 45 -5.76 36.34 0.59
C GLY A 45 -6.95 35.52 0.10
N ILE A 46 -7.08 35.32 -1.22
CA ILE A 46 -8.08 34.42 -1.82
C ILE A 46 -7.82 32.97 -1.37
N SER A 47 -6.57 32.51 -1.42
CA SER A 47 -6.23 31.13 -1.06
C SER A 47 -6.41 30.80 0.43
N ILE A 48 -6.36 31.79 1.31
CA ILE A 48 -6.55 31.62 2.76
C ILE A 48 -8.05 31.68 3.14
N GLU A 49 -8.97 31.89 2.18
CA GLU A 49 -10.37 32.25 2.46
C GLU A 49 -10.47 33.45 3.41
N SER A 50 -9.48 34.35 3.38
CA SER A 50 -9.57 35.57 4.16
C SER A 50 -10.60 36.47 3.48
N SER A 51 -11.83 36.41 3.98
CA SER A 51 -12.98 37.22 3.58
C SER A 51 -12.75 38.74 3.75
N VAL A 52 -11.54 39.15 4.10
CA VAL A 52 -11.10 40.52 4.36
C VAL A 52 -10.77 41.30 3.07
N LEU A 53 -10.77 40.68 1.88
CA LEU A 53 -10.43 41.36 0.62
C LEU A 53 -11.60 41.73 -0.32
N PRO A 54 -12.73 42.28 0.17
CA PRO A 54 -13.55 43.13 -0.67
C PRO A 54 -13.61 44.53 -0.04
N SER A 55 -12.54 45.30 -0.17
CA SER A 55 -12.73 46.73 -0.29
C SER A 55 -12.92 47.00 -1.79
N PRO A 56 -14.15 47.30 -2.25
CA PRO A 56 -14.43 47.62 -3.65
C PRO A 56 -13.50 48.70 -4.21
N ARG A 57 -12.98 49.56 -3.32
CA ARG A 57 -12.06 50.67 -3.66
C ARG A 57 -10.77 50.20 -4.34
N PHE A 58 -10.25 49.01 -4.04
CA PHE A 58 -9.04 48.51 -4.73
C PHE A 58 -9.31 48.09 -6.18
N TYR A 59 -10.52 47.61 -6.46
CA TYR A 59 -10.95 47.26 -7.82
C TYR A 59 -11.40 48.51 -8.59
N GLU A 60 -12.17 49.39 -7.97
CA GLU A 60 -12.69 50.62 -8.58
C GLU A 60 -11.60 51.59 -9.05
N SER A 61 -10.54 51.79 -8.25
CA SER A 61 -9.50 52.77 -8.60
C SER A 61 -8.65 52.34 -9.80
N THR A 62 -8.64 51.05 -10.12
CA THR A 62 -7.81 50.50 -11.21
C THR A 62 -8.60 50.38 -12.52
N VAL A 63 -9.93 50.24 -12.45
CA VAL A 63 -10.82 50.05 -13.62
C VAL A 63 -10.97 51.28 -14.48
N ARG A 64 -10.89 52.48 -13.91
CA ARG A 64 -11.24 53.72 -14.62
C ARG A 64 -10.23 54.18 -15.68
N ARG A 65 -9.11 53.46 -15.89
CA ARG A 65 -7.98 53.95 -16.69
C ARG A 65 -7.68 53.17 -17.97
N GLU A 66 -8.23 51.97 -18.18
CA GLU A 66 -7.98 51.15 -19.39
C GLU A 66 -9.24 50.35 -19.79
N GLU A 67 -10.09 50.94 -20.64
CA GLU A 67 -11.43 50.42 -20.99
C GLU A 67 -11.44 49.13 -21.85
N GLY A 68 -10.28 48.58 -22.25
CA GLY A 68 -10.23 47.49 -23.23
C GLY A 68 -9.65 46.14 -22.78
N SER A 69 -8.87 46.07 -21.70
CA SER A 69 -8.02 44.88 -21.40
C SER A 69 -8.41 44.09 -20.13
N SER A 70 -9.50 44.43 -19.47
CA SER A 70 -9.74 43.97 -18.09
C SER A 70 -10.52 42.64 -17.97
N ILE A 71 -11.29 42.24 -18.98
CA ILE A 71 -12.17 41.05 -18.93
C ILE A 71 -11.38 39.75 -18.69
N GLY A 72 -10.22 39.57 -19.32
CA GLY A 72 -9.39 38.37 -19.17
C GLY A 72 -8.89 38.18 -17.73
N ILE A 73 -8.36 39.25 -17.13
CA ILE A 73 -7.86 39.25 -15.75
C ILE A 73 -8.99 38.91 -14.76
N TYR A 74 -10.17 39.51 -14.93
CA TYR A 74 -11.33 39.19 -14.08
C TYR A 74 -11.76 37.74 -14.20
N THR A 75 -11.73 37.19 -15.41
CA THR A 75 -12.07 35.78 -15.65
C THR A 75 -11.07 34.86 -14.95
N ILE A 76 -9.77 35.14 -15.06
CA ILE A 76 -8.71 34.37 -14.38
C ILE A 76 -8.87 34.43 -12.86
N VAL A 77 -9.08 35.63 -12.30
CA VAL A 77 -9.25 35.82 -10.85
C VAL A 77 -10.52 35.13 -10.36
N ALA A 78 -11.64 35.24 -11.08
CA ALA A 78 -12.89 34.56 -10.73
C ALA A 78 -12.75 33.04 -10.75
N ILE A 79 -12.08 32.49 -11.76
CA ILE A 79 -11.77 31.05 -11.85
C ILE A 79 -10.88 30.64 -10.67
N TRP A 80 -9.87 31.44 -10.31
CA TRP A 80 -9.00 31.14 -9.17
C TRP A 80 -9.75 31.14 -7.84
N ILE A 81 -10.64 32.13 -7.62
CA ILE A 81 -11.51 32.18 -6.44
C ILE A 81 -12.38 30.93 -6.35
N LEU A 82 -13.00 30.51 -7.45
CA LEU A 82 -13.88 29.35 -7.45
C LEU A 82 -13.10 28.04 -7.25
N LEU A 83 -11.98 27.85 -7.94
CA LEU A 83 -11.24 26.59 -7.85
C LEU A 83 -10.46 26.47 -6.55
N VAL A 84 -9.66 27.49 -6.22
CA VAL A 84 -8.72 27.44 -5.09
C VAL A 84 -9.37 27.98 -3.83
N GLY A 85 -10.10 29.09 -3.95
CA GLY A 85 -10.71 29.76 -2.80
C GLY A 85 -11.96 29.04 -2.25
N THR A 86 -12.71 28.28 -3.06
CA THR A 86 -13.93 27.59 -2.58
C THR A 86 -13.88 26.08 -2.72
N ILE A 87 -13.49 25.52 -3.87
CA ILE A 87 -13.51 24.06 -4.06
C ILE A 87 -12.37 23.40 -3.28
N LEU A 88 -11.13 23.85 -3.47
CA LEU A 88 -9.95 23.22 -2.87
C LEU A 88 -9.96 23.30 -1.35
N THR A 89 -10.35 24.44 -0.78
CA THR A 89 -10.42 24.68 0.67
C THR A 89 -11.51 23.83 1.33
N ASN A 90 -12.69 23.73 0.71
CA ASN A 90 -13.77 22.85 1.20
C ASN A 90 -13.40 21.36 1.08
N TRP A 91 -12.69 20.96 0.02
CA TRP A 91 -12.14 19.61 -0.09
C TRP A 91 -11.09 19.34 0.98
N TYR A 92 -10.16 20.26 1.20
CA TYR A 92 -9.17 20.13 2.28
C TYR A 92 -9.84 19.97 3.64
N LYS A 93 -10.83 20.81 3.98
CA LYS A 93 -11.61 20.68 5.22
C LYS A 93 -12.30 19.32 5.32
N THR A 94 -12.95 18.87 4.25
CA THR A 94 -13.63 17.57 4.20
C THR A 94 -12.64 16.42 4.40
N TRP A 95 -11.47 16.46 3.75
CA TRP A 95 -10.44 15.44 3.93
C TRP A 95 -9.84 15.46 5.32
N PHE A 96 -9.48 16.63 5.83
CA PHE A 96 -8.92 16.79 7.16
C PHE A 96 -9.90 16.29 8.25
N THR A 97 -11.18 16.69 8.18
CA THR A 97 -12.20 16.21 9.12
C THR A 97 -12.45 14.71 8.98
N MET A 98 -12.41 14.17 7.76
CA MET A 98 -12.54 12.73 7.54
C MET A 98 -11.35 11.96 8.10
N GLU A 99 -10.11 12.45 7.93
CA GLU A 99 -8.92 11.85 8.56
C GLU A 99 -8.95 11.95 10.09
N MET A 100 -9.53 13.02 10.64
CA MET A 100 -9.70 13.17 12.09
C MET A 100 -10.78 12.26 12.68
N ILE A 101 -11.88 12.03 11.96
CA ILE A 101 -13.03 11.24 12.46
C ILE A 101 -12.80 9.74 12.24
N ILE A 102 -12.21 9.36 11.10
CA ILE A 102 -11.96 7.96 10.73
C ILE A 102 -10.46 7.74 10.85
N PRO A 103 -9.96 6.97 11.85
CA PRO A 103 -8.56 6.59 11.87
C PRO A 103 -8.24 5.86 10.55
N THR A 104 -7.44 6.51 9.70
CA THR A 104 -7.37 6.22 8.26
C THR A 104 -6.75 4.89 7.92
N LYS A 105 -6.09 4.24 8.88
CA LYS A 105 -5.75 2.82 8.94
C LYS A 105 -5.32 2.54 10.36
N TYR A 106 -5.87 1.51 10.98
CA TYR A 106 -5.19 0.89 12.11
C TYR A 106 -3.93 0.25 11.55
N GLN A 107 -2.81 0.96 11.69
CA GLN A 107 -1.50 0.36 11.48
C GLN A 107 -1.17 -0.43 12.74
N SER A 108 -0.64 -1.64 12.55
CA SER A 108 -0.06 -2.38 13.64
C SER A 108 0.97 -1.48 14.35
N PRO A 109 0.97 -1.39 15.69
CA PRO A 109 2.02 -0.69 16.42
C PRO A 109 3.39 -1.36 16.23
N TRP A 110 3.40 -2.58 15.68
CA TRP A 110 4.59 -3.32 15.30
C TRP A 110 4.85 -3.13 13.82
N GLU A 111 6.04 -2.65 13.49
CA GLU A 111 6.51 -2.63 12.10
C GLU A 111 6.71 -4.04 11.56
N ARG A 112 7.07 -5.00 12.43
CA ARG A 112 7.39 -6.38 12.05
C ARG A 112 6.87 -7.37 13.09
N VAL A 113 6.58 -8.59 12.61
CA VAL A 113 6.06 -9.66 13.45
C VAL A 113 7.13 -10.10 14.44
N MET A 114 8.37 -10.28 13.98
CA MET A 114 9.46 -10.82 14.82
C MET A 114 10.02 -9.86 15.87
N ASP A 115 9.66 -8.58 15.84
CA ASP A 115 10.11 -7.58 16.80
C ASP A 115 9.35 -7.67 18.14
N VAL A 116 8.23 -8.39 18.17
CA VAL A 116 7.38 -8.54 19.36
C VAL A 116 7.81 -9.75 20.18
N GLU A 117 8.23 -9.52 21.42
CA GLU A 117 8.59 -10.61 22.34
C GLU A 117 7.35 -11.41 22.79
N GLY A 118 7.43 -12.74 22.64
CA GLY A 118 6.35 -13.67 22.99
C GLY A 118 5.19 -13.67 22.00
N ILE A 119 5.39 -13.20 20.76
CA ILE A 119 4.37 -13.29 19.72
C ILE A 119 4.21 -14.73 19.25
N GLN A 120 2.95 -15.13 19.11
CA GLN A 120 2.55 -16.36 18.45
C GLN A 120 2.21 -16.06 17.00
N VAL A 121 2.92 -16.66 16.06
CA VAL A 121 2.72 -16.50 14.63
C VAL A 121 1.94 -17.70 14.12
N LEU A 122 0.68 -17.49 13.74
CA LEU A 122 -0.11 -18.44 12.98
C LEU A 122 0.34 -18.36 11.52
N MET A 123 0.72 -19.49 10.93
CA MET A 123 1.25 -19.54 9.57
C MET A 123 0.66 -20.74 8.83
N PRO A 124 0.07 -20.56 7.63
CA PRO A 124 -0.48 -21.67 6.88
C PRO A 124 0.61 -22.68 6.51
N LEU A 125 0.28 -23.98 6.59
CA LEU A 125 1.22 -25.06 6.24
C LEU A 125 1.80 -24.88 4.82
N TRP A 126 0.94 -24.51 3.88
CA TRP A 126 1.29 -24.33 2.47
C TRP A 126 2.13 -23.07 2.19
N LEU A 127 2.28 -22.14 3.14
CA LEU A 127 3.01 -20.88 2.91
C LEU A 127 4.51 -21.11 2.66
N LEU A 128 5.07 -22.17 3.24
CA LEU A 128 6.48 -22.54 3.09
C LEU A 128 6.69 -23.61 2.01
N GLU A 129 5.62 -24.20 1.49
CA GLU A 129 5.67 -25.26 0.50
C GLU A 129 5.78 -24.63 -0.89
N ASP A 130 6.98 -24.65 -1.47
CA ASP A 130 7.24 -24.11 -2.82
C ASP A 130 6.49 -24.88 -3.93
N ASN A 131 5.93 -26.05 -3.62
CA ASN A 131 5.25 -26.93 -4.55
C ASN A 131 3.79 -27.17 -4.11
N GLN A 132 2.90 -26.25 -4.47
CA GLN A 132 1.43 -26.41 -4.33
C GLN A 132 0.82 -27.49 -5.26
N TYR A 133 1.60 -28.49 -5.68
CA TYR A 133 1.01 -29.59 -6.43
C TYR A 133 0.06 -30.35 -5.49
N ASP A 134 -1.04 -30.86 -6.05
CA ASP A 134 -2.05 -31.69 -5.37
C ASP A 134 -1.45 -33.04 -4.93
N THR A 135 -0.30 -33.01 -4.26
CA THR A 135 0.23 -34.15 -3.53
C THR A 135 -0.86 -34.51 -2.53
N PRO A 136 -1.42 -35.73 -2.61
CA PRO A 136 -2.44 -36.15 -1.67
C PRO A 136 -1.90 -35.90 -0.27
N PRO A 137 -2.72 -35.36 0.65
CA PRO A 137 -2.26 -34.99 1.98
C PRO A 137 -1.51 -36.18 2.55
N LEU A 138 -0.21 -35.99 2.82
CA LEU A 138 0.59 -37.04 3.46
C LEU A 138 -0.18 -37.43 4.72
N ALA A 139 -0.56 -38.70 4.82
CA ALA A 139 -1.35 -39.19 5.93
C ALA A 139 -0.60 -38.94 7.24
N GLY A 140 -1.23 -38.24 8.18
CA GLY A 140 -0.72 -38.05 9.55
C GLY A 140 0.22 -36.85 9.76
N GLY A 141 0.89 -36.83 10.91
CA GLY A 141 1.74 -35.73 11.41
C GLY A 141 3.02 -35.43 10.61
N ALA A 142 3.19 -36.03 9.43
CA ALA A 142 4.35 -35.80 8.57
C ALA A 142 4.39 -34.36 8.01
N GLN A 143 3.24 -33.79 7.66
CA GLN A 143 3.16 -32.42 7.12
C GLN A 143 3.68 -31.38 8.12
N TYR A 144 3.26 -31.50 9.39
CA TYR A 144 3.75 -30.67 10.49
C TYR A 144 5.26 -30.80 10.66
N ARG A 145 5.80 -32.02 10.55
CA ARG A 145 7.24 -32.26 10.61
C ARG A 145 7.98 -31.56 9.46
N PHE A 146 7.49 -31.66 8.22
CA PHE A 146 8.07 -30.97 7.07
C PHE A 146 8.02 -29.45 7.23
N PHE A 147 6.87 -28.90 7.64
CA PHE A 147 6.70 -27.48 7.89
C PHE A 147 7.73 -26.93 8.89
N TYR A 148 7.90 -27.59 10.04
CA TYR A 148 8.89 -27.17 11.03
C TYR A 148 10.33 -27.42 10.59
N PHE A 149 10.56 -28.43 9.76
CA PHE A 149 11.88 -28.67 9.16
C PHE A 149 12.27 -27.55 8.18
N GLU A 150 11.33 -27.07 7.36
CA GLU A 150 11.53 -25.90 6.49
C GLU A 150 11.85 -24.64 7.30
N ILE A 151 11.14 -24.41 8.40
CA ILE A 151 11.46 -23.31 9.33
C ILE A 151 12.88 -23.46 9.88
N LEU A 152 13.26 -24.68 10.30
CA LEU A 152 14.59 -24.97 10.83
C LEU A 152 15.68 -24.67 9.79
N LEU A 153 15.51 -25.11 8.53
CA LEU A 153 16.47 -24.85 7.45
C LEU A 153 16.64 -23.36 7.20
N ARG A 154 15.55 -22.60 7.18
CA ARG A 154 15.59 -21.13 7.01
C ARG A 154 16.23 -20.43 8.19
N CYS A 155 15.91 -20.85 9.41
CA CYS A 155 16.54 -20.30 10.60
C CYS A 155 18.04 -20.52 10.58
N LYS A 156 18.51 -21.69 10.12
CA LYS A 156 19.93 -21.97 9.93
C LYS A 156 20.57 -21.03 8.91
N GLN A 157 19.95 -20.87 7.73
CA GLN A 157 20.44 -19.94 6.71
C GLN A 157 20.56 -18.48 7.23
N ILE A 158 19.52 -17.99 7.93
CA ILE A 158 19.52 -16.65 8.53
C ILE A 158 20.55 -16.53 9.66
N ALA A 159 20.72 -17.58 10.47
CA ALA A 159 21.69 -17.61 11.57
C ALA A 159 23.16 -17.58 11.10
N GLU A 160 23.44 -18.20 9.95
CA GLU A 160 24.76 -18.25 9.31
C GLU A 160 25.09 -16.98 8.51
N GLN A 161 24.07 -16.25 8.03
CA GLN A 161 24.29 -15.05 7.21
C GLN A 161 25.09 -13.97 7.97
N SER A 162 26.30 -13.68 7.49
CA SER A 162 27.13 -12.59 8.01
C SER A 162 26.62 -11.25 7.49
N THR A 163 26.07 -10.42 8.36
CA THR A 163 25.51 -9.12 7.95
C THR A 163 25.86 -8.05 8.99
N ALA A 164 26.21 -6.85 8.51
CA ALA A 164 26.53 -5.70 9.37
C ALA A 164 25.30 -4.85 9.74
N SER A 165 24.15 -5.09 9.10
CA SER A 165 22.93 -4.31 9.34
C SER A 165 22.33 -4.64 10.70
N LYS A 166 22.10 -3.61 11.54
CA LYS A 166 21.45 -3.74 12.87
C LYS A 166 20.14 -4.54 12.80
N ARG A 167 19.36 -4.34 11.75
CA ARG A 167 18.10 -5.07 11.50
C ARG A 167 18.33 -6.58 11.37
N LEU A 168 19.32 -6.96 10.56
CA LEU A 168 19.60 -8.37 10.27
C LEU A 168 20.23 -9.07 11.50
N ILE A 169 20.90 -8.34 12.38
CA ILE A 169 21.38 -8.87 13.66
C ILE A 169 20.22 -9.31 14.56
N ALA A 170 19.15 -8.52 14.66
CA ALA A 170 17.97 -8.89 15.46
C ALA A 170 17.31 -10.18 14.93
N TYR A 171 17.13 -10.28 13.61
CA TYR A 171 16.64 -11.50 12.96
C TYR A 171 17.55 -12.69 13.17
N ARG A 172 18.87 -12.51 13.03
CA ARG A 172 19.85 -13.55 13.28
C ARG A 172 19.73 -14.11 14.69
N ASN A 173 19.58 -13.25 15.69
CA ASN A 173 19.43 -13.67 17.08
C ASN A 173 18.11 -14.42 17.30
N LYS A 174 17.01 -13.93 16.74
CA LYS A 174 15.71 -14.64 16.78
C LYS A 174 15.77 -16.00 16.08
N ALA A 175 16.38 -16.06 14.90
CA ALA A 175 16.57 -17.27 14.12
C ALA A 175 17.44 -18.29 14.87
N LYS A 176 18.53 -17.86 15.53
CA LYS A 176 19.35 -18.73 16.38
C LYS A 176 18.55 -19.32 17.55
N GLY A 177 17.77 -18.50 18.25
CA GLY A 177 16.93 -18.99 19.34
C GLY A 177 15.90 -20.01 18.87
N LEU A 178 15.24 -19.74 17.75
CA LEU A 178 14.27 -20.66 17.16
C LEU A 178 14.94 -21.95 16.64
N LEU A 179 16.12 -21.83 16.02
CA LEU A 179 16.93 -22.96 15.56
C LEU A 179 17.30 -23.88 16.73
N GLU A 180 17.77 -23.33 17.86
CA GLU A 180 18.13 -24.13 19.04
C GLU A 180 16.91 -24.91 19.58
N ILE A 181 15.75 -24.26 19.68
CA ILE A 181 14.50 -24.90 20.10
C ILE A 181 14.14 -26.05 19.15
N LEU A 182 14.19 -25.82 17.84
CA LEU A 182 13.83 -26.83 16.83
C LEU A 182 14.84 -27.98 16.79
N LEU A 183 16.16 -27.71 16.84
CA LEU A 183 17.20 -28.73 16.91
C LEU A 183 17.00 -29.66 18.12
N ARG A 184 16.71 -29.08 19.30
CA ARG A 184 16.41 -29.85 20.50
C ARG A 184 15.16 -30.72 20.32
N ARG A 185 14.09 -30.17 19.74
CA ARG A 185 12.82 -30.88 19.52
C ARG A 185 12.98 -32.03 18.53
N PHE A 186 13.77 -31.83 17.46
CA PHE A 186 14.08 -32.86 16.46
C PHE A 186 15.22 -33.79 16.84
N ARG A 187 15.91 -33.56 17.96
CA ARG A 187 17.11 -34.30 18.40
C ARG A 187 18.22 -34.29 17.33
N LEU A 188 18.41 -33.14 16.71
CA LEU A 188 19.46 -32.89 15.72
C LEU A 188 20.60 -32.08 16.34
N ASP A 189 21.81 -32.28 15.83
CA ASP A 189 22.96 -31.42 16.14
C ASP A 189 23.04 -30.17 15.23
N GLU A 190 24.04 -29.32 15.44
CA GLU A 190 24.25 -28.10 14.64
C GLU A 190 24.45 -28.38 13.12
N TYR A 191 24.91 -29.60 12.79
CA TYR A 191 25.09 -30.07 11.41
C TYR A 191 23.83 -30.72 10.83
N LEU A 192 22.70 -30.65 11.55
CA LEU A 192 21.43 -31.31 11.21
C LEU A 192 21.53 -32.83 11.17
N MET A 193 22.55 -33.40 11.81
CA MET A 193 22.69 -34.84 11.95
C MET A 193 21.90 -35.30 13.17
N PRO A 194 21.23 -36.47 13.09
CA PRO A 194 20.62 -37.08 14.27
C PRO A 194 21.67 -37.27 15.36
N LEU A 195 21.36 -36.86 16.59
CA LEU A 195 22.22 -37.10 17.74
C LEU A 195 22.36 -38.61 17.95
N LYS A 196 23.43 -39.20 17.38
CA LYS A 196 23.82 -40.61 17.52
C LYS A 196 24.15 -40.90 18.97
N LYS A 197 23.14 -41.22 19.78
CA LYS A 197 23.31 -41.84 21.12
C LYS A 197 22.05 -42.36 21.79
N THR A 198 20.88 -42.24 21.17
CA THR A 198 19.74 -43.03 21.63
C THR A 198 19.78 -44.37 20.92
N THR A 199 19.90 -45.45 21.70
CA THR A 199 19.82 -46.88 21.39
C THR A 199 18.46 -47.28 20.75
N PHE A 200 17.99 -46.48 19.78
CA PHE A 200 16.70 -46.53 19.10
C PHE A 200 16.87 -46.81 17.60
N SER A 201 17.94 -47.52 17.24
CA SER A 201 17.90 -48.41 16.09
C SER A 201 17.21 -49.71 16.51
N ASP A 202 16.03 -49.58 17.13
CA ASP A 202 15.10 -50.68 17.29
C ASP A 202 14.06 -50.47 16.19
N PRO A 203 14.28 -51.05 14.98
CA PRO A 203 13.38 -50.92 13.85
C PRO A 203 12.01 -51.57 14.10
N ASP A 204 11.83 -52.24 15.24
CA ASP A 204 10.60 -52.92 15.66
C ASP A 204 9.66 -52.08 16.53
N ILE A 205 9.79 -50.73 16.57
CA ILE A 205 8.66 -49.90 17.01
C ILE A 205 7.64 -49.82 15.87
N ASP A 206 7.07 -50.98 15.59
CA ASP A 206 5.92 -51.16 14.74
C ASP A 206 4.71 -50.47 15.39
N ASP A 207 4.01 -49.72 14.54
CA ASP A 207 2.58 -49.41 14.63
C ASP A 207 2.07 -48.19 15.45
N LYS A 208 2.75 -47.65 16.47
CA LYS A 208 2.22 -46.46 17.21
C LYS A 208 3.24 -45.44 17.72
N SER A 209 4.46 -45.44 17.18
CA SER A 209 5.48 -44.43 17.48
C SER A 209 5.02 -43.03 17.06
N ALA A 210 4.24 -42.42 17.94
CA ALA A 210 3.96 -41.00 18.04
C ALA A 210 3.72 -40.34 16.69
N LEU A 211 2.47 -40.46 16.20
CA LEU A 211 1.84 -39.33 15.53
C LEU A 211 2.29 -38.10 16.31
N LEU A 212 3.12 -37.23 15.71
CA LEU A 212 3.46 -35.97 16.34
C LEU A 212 2.14 -35.23 16.47
N ASP A 213 1.50 -35.40 17.61
CA ASP A 213 0.24 -34.75 17.89
C ASP A 213 0.50 -33.25 17.78
N LYS A 214 -0.46 -32.54 17.20
CA LYS A 214 -0.46 -31.07 17.11
C LYS A 214 -0.15 -30.41 18.47
N THR A 215 -0.45 -31.11 19.56
CA THR A 215 -0.14 -30.72 20.95
C THR A 215 1.35 -30.62 21.26
N ALA A 216 2.18 -31.46 20.65
CA ALA A 216 3.63 -31.50 20.85
C ALA A 216 4.36 -30.28 20.29
N PHE A 217 3.66 -29.32 19.67
CA PHE A 217 4.27 -28.11 19.16
C PHE A 217 3.57 -26.83 19.63
N GLN A 218 2.58 -26.90 20.51
CA GLN A 218 1.81 -25.74 20.96
C GLN A 218 2.65 -24.68 21.71
N ASP A 219 3.80 -25.08 22.24
CA ASP A 219 4.78 -24.23 22.91
C ASP A 219 5.67 -23.44 21.94
N LEU A 220 5.68 -23.79 20.65
CA LEU A 220 6.48 -23.08 19.66
C LEU A 220 5.87 -21.70 19.33
N PRO A 221 6.71 -20.67 19.11
CA PRO A 221 6.22 -19.33 18.76
C PRO A 221 5.57 -19.29 17.38
N ILE A 222 5.86 -20.26 16.50
CA ILE A 222 5.22 -20.37 15.18
C ILE A 222 4.32 -21.60 15.21
N GLN A 223 3.05 -21.40 14.91
CA GLN A 223 2.04 -22.45 14.86
C GLN A 223 1.56 -22.63 13.41
N PRO A 224 1.64 -23.84 12.85
CA PRO A 224 1.02 -24.13 11.58
C PRO A 224 -0.50 -24.05 11.72
N VAL A 225 -1.14 -23.52 10.70
CA VAL A 225 -2.59 -23.51 10.56
C VAL A 225 -3.02 -24.16 9.25
N GLU A 226 -4.15 -24.82 9.30
CA GLU A 226 -4.86 -25.38 8.16
C GLU A 226 -6.14 -24.56 7.97
N TYR A 227 -6.47 -24.23 6.73
CA TYR A 227 -7.79 -23.63 6.46
C TYR A 227 -8.79 -24.77 6.23
N ASP A 228 -9.12 -25.47 7.31
CA ASP A 228 -10.26 -26.38 7.37
C ASP A 228 -11.36 -25.82 8.28
N GLU A 229 -12.50 -26.50 8.38
CA GLU A 229 -13.65 -26.02 9.16
C GLU A 229 -13.33 -25.89 10.67
N ALA A 230 -12.56 -26.83 11.22
CA ALA A 230 -12.26 -26.88 12.65
C ALA A 230 -11.21 -25.83 13.05
N ASP A 231 -10.14 -25.73 12.26
CA ASP A 231 -9.01 -24.85 12.52
C ASP A 231 -9.34 -23.39 12.14
N SER A 232 -10.17 -23.14 11.12
CA SER A 232 -10.66 -21.78 10.80
C SER A 232 -11.37 -21.13 11.99
N TYR A 233 -12.21 -21.88 12.70
CA TYR A 233 -12.87 -21.38 13.90
C TYR A 233 -11.87 -21.08 15.03
N ASP A 234 -10.88 -21.96 15.24
CA ASP A 234 -9.85 -21.75 16.26
C ASP A 234 -8.94 -20.57 15.94
N ILE A 235 -8.59 -20.34 14.66
CA ILE A 235 -7.82 -19.18 14.21
C ILE A 235 -8.57 -17.89 14.54
N VAL A 236 -9.85 -17.79 14.16
CA VAL A 236 -10.68 -16.60 14.45
C VAL A 236 -10.78 -16.38 15.95
N LYS A 237 -10.99 -17.44 16.73
CA LYS A 237 -11.05 -17.39 18.19
C LYS A 237 -9.74 -16.93 18.83
N ARG A 238 -8.59 -17.41 18.36
CA ARG A 238 -7.26 -16.99 18.86
C ARG A 238 -6.96 -15.54 18.51
N LEU A 239 -7.26 -15.11 17.29
CA LEU A 239 -7.07 -13.73 16.85
C LEU A 239 -7.97 -12.76 17.63
N SER A 240 -9.21 -13.17 17.96
CA SER A 240 -10.17 -12.32 18.68
C SER A 240 -9.83 -12.12 20.16
N ARG A 241 -8.93 -12.92 20.75
CA ARG A 241 -8.53 -12.80 22.17
C ARG A 241 -7.62 -11.60 22.47
N CYS A 242 -7.37 -10.71 21.51
CA CYS A 242 -6.50 -9.53 21.64
C CYS A 242 -5.10 -9.84 22.22
N GLY A 243 -4.61 -11.08 22.02
CA GLY A 243 -3.30 -11.52 22.45
C GLY A 243 -2.18 -11.06 21.51
N LYS A 244 -0.93 -11.38 21.88
CA LYS A 244 0.21 -11.27 20.96
C LYS A 244 0.17 -12.41 19.93
N VAL A 245 -0.84 -12.39 19.07
CA VAL A 245 -1.05 -13.38 18.01
C VAL A 245 -1.07 -12.66 16.67
N ALA A 246 -0.27 -13.12 15.71
CA ALA A 246 -0.28 -12.61 14.35
C ALA A 246 -0.57 -13.75 13.38
N LEU A 247 -1.38 -13.48 12.36
CA LEU A 247 -1.54 -14.37 11.21
C LEU A 247 -0.61 -13.89 10.10
N LEU A 248 0.28 -14.76 9.64
CA LEU A 248 1.18 -14.50 8.53
C LEU A 248 0.67 -15.22 7.28
N GLU A 249 0.51 -14.48 6.19
CA GLU A 249 -0.19 -14.94 5.00
C GLU A 249 0.17 -14.04 3.80
N SER A 250 -0.17 -14.44 2.57
CA SER A 250 0.03 -13.61 1.36
C SER A 250 -0.69 -12.26 1.46
N LYS A 251 -0.18 -11.25 0.74
CA LYS A 251 -0.70 -9.88 0.82
C LYS A 251 -2.17 -9.80 0.39
N GLU A 252 -2.53 -10.56 -0.64
CA GLU A 252 -3.88 -10.67 -1.19
C GLU A 252 -4.83 -11.31 -0.18
N ASN A 253 -4.39 -12.43 0.42
CA ASN A 253 -5.17 -13.16 1.41
C ASN A 253 -5.33 -12.37 2.72
N ILE A 254 -4.30 -11.67 3.20
CA ILE A 254 -4.40 -10.77 4.37
C ILE A 254 -5.42 -9.67 4.12
N ALA A 255 -5.48 -9.07 2.93
CA ALA A 255 -6.46 -8.04 2.62
C ALA A 255 -7.91 -8.59 2.69
N ARG A 256 -8.12 -9.81 2.17
CA ARG A 256 -9.41 -10.51 2.21
C ARG A 256 -9.80 -10.92 3.64
N ILE A 257 -8.88 -11.57 4.36
CA ILE A 257 -9.07 -12.01 5.75
C ILE A 257 -9.30 -10.80 6.68
N THR A 258 -8.53 -9.74 6.54
CA THR A 258 -8.71 -8.51 7.35
C THR A 258 -10.07 -7.88 7.10
N THR A 259 -10.59 -7.96 5.86
CA THR A 259 -11.94 -7.46 5.55
C THR A 259 -13.00 -8.30 6.25
N PHE A 260 -12.86 -9.62 6.23
CA PHE A 260 -13.73 -10.57 6.93
C PHE A 260 -13.67 -10.39 8.46
N LEU A 261 -12.47 -10.39 9.05
CA LEU A 261 -12.28 -10.28 10.50
C LEU A 261 -12.82 -8.95 11.05
N ASN A 262 -12.71 -7.86 10.31
CA ASN A 262 -13.27 -6.56 10.71
C ASN A 262 -14.80 -6.45 10.56
N ASP A 263 -15.47 -7.45 9.97
CA ASP A 263 -16.93 -7.56 9.92
C ASP A 263 -17.46 -8.36 11.13
N ASN A 264 -17.02 -7.99 12.34
CA ASN A 264 -17.38 -8.68 13.58
C ASN A 264 -18.34 -7.84 14.44
N LYS A 265 -19.20 -8.53 15.21
CA LYS A 265 -20.16 -7.88 16.12
C LYS A 265 -19.48 -7.20 17.33
N GLU A 266 -18.30 -7.67 17.69
CA GLU A 266 -17.54 -7.23 18.86
C GLU A 266 -16.82 -5.89 18.61
N ARG A 267 -16.85 -5.38 17.37
CA ARG A 267 -16.16 -4.17 16.91
C ARG A 267 -14.65 -4.19 17.18
N ILE A 268 -14.04 -5.38 17.20
CA ILE A 268 -12.59 -5.54 17.31
C ILE A 268 -11.97 -5.14 15.97
N ALA A 269 -11.03 -4.19 16.01
CA ALA A 269 -10.32 -3.74 14.83
C ALA A 269 -9.05 -4.58 14.63
N PHE A 270 -9.01 -5.34 13.55
CA PHE A 270 -7.85 -6.08 13.10
C PHE A 270 -7.03 -5.21 12.14
N ALA A 271 -5.76 -5.00 12.49
CA ALA A 271 -4.81 -4.27 11.69
C ALA A 271 -3.99 -5.25 10.83
N SER A 272 -3.74 -4.88 9.58
CA SER A 272 -2.75 -5.57 8.74
C SER A 272 -1.44 -4.79 8.71
N GLY A 273 -0.33 -5.53 8.80
CA GLY A 273 1.03 -5.01 8.62
C GLY A 273 1.62 -5.51 7.31
N GLY A 274 2.62 -4.80 6.78
CA GLY A 274 3.34 -5.23 5.59
C GLY A 274 4.66 -5.94 5.92
N GLY A 275 4.96 -7.00 5.18
CA GLY A 275 6.33 -7.36 4.78
C GLY A 275 7.35 -7.60 5.89
N ASP A 276 7.15 -8.62 6.72
CA ASP A 276 8.27 -9.20 7.45
C ASP A 276 9.12 -10.04 6.49
N THR A 277 10.38 -9.66 6.30
CA THR A 277 11.31 -10.39 5.43
C THR A 277 11.89 -11.64 6.10
N PHE A 278 11.52 -11.91 7.35
CA PHE A 278 12.00 -13.09 8.06
C PHE A 278 11.54 -14.40 7.40
N PHE A 279 10.33 -14.43 6.83
CA PHE A 279 9.75 -15.60 6.18
C PHE A 279 9.55 -15.45 4.67
N THR A 280 10.14 -14.42 4.03
CA THR A 280 9.96 -14.24 2.59
C THR A 280 10.53 -15.42 1.82
N THR A 281 9.64 -16.13 1.13
CA THR A 281 9.99 -17.09 0.10
C THR A 281 10.19 -16.40 -1.23
N TYR A 282 11.09 -16.96 -2.03
CA TYR A 282 11.04 -16.75 -3.47
C TYR A 282 10.24 -17.92 -4.05
N ALA A 283 8.97 -17.69 -4.36
CA ALA A 283 8.23 -18.64 -5.18
C ALA A 283 8.90 -18.67 -6.56
N GLY A 284 9.52 -19.79 -6.90
CA GLY A 284 10.34 -19.88 -8.10
C GLY A 284 10.56 -21.32 -8.54
N TRP A 285 10.79 -21.48 -9.83
CA TRP A 285 11.15 -22.77 -10.40
C TRP A 285 12.64 -23.00 -10.18
N VAL A 286 12.99 -23.97 -9.34
CA VAL A 286 14.37 -24.41 -9.19
C VAL A 286 14.72 -25.27 -10.41
N LEU A 287 15.30 -24.63 -11.42
CA LEU A 287 15.85 -25.32 -12.58
C LEU A 287 17.35 -25.55 -12.35
N PRO A 288 17.86 -26.79 -12.45
CA PRO A 288 19.29 -27.02 -12.43
C PRO A 288 19.95 -26.27 -13.60
N PRO A 289 21.16 -25.69 -13.43
CA PRO A 289 21.81 -24.93 -14.47
C PRO A 289 22.25 -25.85 -15.61
N VAL A 290 21.50 -25.87 -16.71
CA VAL A 290 21.85 -26.61 -17.94
C VAL A 290 22.14 -25.61 -19.04
N ARG A 291 23.32 -25.68 -19.66
CA ARG A 291 23.68 -24.80 -20.79
C ARG A 291 22.65 -24.95 -21.90
N GLU A 292 22.09 -23.82 -22.32
CA GLU A 292 21.08 -23.73 -23.39
C GLU A 292 19.80 -24.54 -23.14
N SER A 293 19.37 -24.65 -21.88
CA SER A 293 18.09 -25.28 -21.51
C SER A 293 16.92 -24.71 -22.32
N TYR A 294 16.42 -25.51 -23.26
CA TYR A 294 15.21 -25.17 -24.02
C TYR A 294 14.00 -24.93 -23.09
N PRO A 295 13.75 -25.77 -22.06
CA PRO A 295 12.70 -25.50 -21.06
C PRO A 295 12.84 -24.15 -20.37
N GLU A 296 14.06 -23.76 -19.96
CA GLU A 296 14.30 -22.47 -19.30
C GLU A 296 13.97 -21.29 -20.24
N LYS A 297 14.42 -21.36 -21.50
CA LYS A 297 14.13 -20.33 -22.51
C LYS A 297 12.61 -20.18 -22.73
N ARG A 298 11.87 -21.29 -22.82
CA ARG A 298 10.41 -21.27 -23.00
C ARG A 298 9.69 -20.79 -21.76
N LEU A 299 10.10 -21.21 -20.57
CA LEU A 299 9.51 -20.76 -19.30
C LEU A 299 9.69 -19.25 -19.12
N LYS A 300 10.87 -18.71 -19.42
CA LYS A 300 11.12 -17.26 -19.40
C LYS A 300 10.18 -16.49 -20.32
N VAL A 301 9.94 -17.00 -21.54
CA VAL A 301 8.97 -16.40 -22.48
C VAL A 301 7.54 -16.48 -21.94
N MET A 302 7.15 -17.60 -21.32
CA MET A 302 5.82 -17.75 -20.71
C MET A 302 5.61 -16.82 -19.50
N MET A 303 6.65 -16.61 -18.70
CA MET A 303 6.62 -15.68 -17.57
C MET A 303 6.59 -14.22 -18.04
N SER A 304 7.41 -13.85 -19.03
CA SER A 304 7.48 -12.47 -19.53
C SER A 304 6.27 -12.05 -20.38
N SER A 305 5.59 -13.00 -21.01
CA SER A 305 4.36 -12.75 -21.80
C SER A 305 3.09 -12.59 -20.97
N ALA A 306 3.18 -12.65 -19.64
CA ALA A 306 2.05 -12.65 -18.70
C ALA A 306 1.04 -13.81 -18.91
N ILE A 307 1.36 -14.80 -19.74
CA ILE A 307 0.53 -15.99 -19.93
C ILE A 307 0.38 -16.71 -18.58
N SER A 308 1.47 -16.93 -17.85
CA SER A 308 1.43 -17.52 -16.51
C SER A 308 0.45 -16.82 -15.56
N ALA A 309 0.48 -15.48 -15.49
CA ALA A 309 -0.44 -14.69 -14.68
C ALA A 309 -1.91 -14.86 -15.12
N HIS A 310 -2.16 -14.97 -16.44
CA HIS A 310 -3.50 -15.24 -16.96
C HIS A 310 -4.01 -16.63 -16.56
N TRP A 311 -3.16 -17.65 -16.61
CA TRP A 311 -3.50 -19.01 -16.19
C TRP A 311 -3.75 -19.08 -14.68
N GLU A 312 -2.93 -18.43 -13.88
CA GLU A 312 -3.13 -18.33 -12.43
C GLU A 312 -4.47 -17.65 -12.09
N TYR A 313 -4.80 -16.56 -12.78
CA TYR A 313 -6.09 -15.89 -12.64
C TYR A 313 -7.28 -16.80 -12.99
N TRP A 314 -7.19 -17.55 -14.10
CA TRP A 314 -8.23 -18.52 -14.47
C TRP A 314 -8.34 -19.67 -13.47
N TYR A 315 -7.21 -20.19 -12.99
CA TYR A 315 -7.18 -21.23 -11.98
C TYR A 315 -7.84 -20.77 -10.68
N LYS A 316 -7.48 -19.58 -10.18
CA LYS A 316 -8.11 -18.96 -8.99
C LYS A 316 -9.60 -18.70 -9.17
N ARG A 317 -10.05 -18.44 -10.40
CA ARG A 317 -11.48 -18.31 -10.71
C ARG A 317 -12.21 -19.67 -10.62
N TRP A 318 -11.57 -20.75 -11.02
CA TRP A 318 -12.16 -22.09 -11.02
C TRP A 318 -12.09 -22.77 -9.64
N LYS A 319 -10.96 -22.59 -8.94
CA LYS A 319 -10.70 -23.12 -7.60
C LYS A 319 -10.27 -21.94 -6.71
N PRO A 320 -11.24 -21.14 -6.21
CA PRO A 320 -10.92 -20.02 -5.34
C PRO A 320 -10.31 -20.50 -4.03
N ASP A 321 -9.37 -19.74 -3.51
CA ASP A 321 -8.73 -20.04 -2.23
C ASP A 321 -9.77 -20.08 -1.11
N ARG A 322 -9.80 -21.22 -0.42
CA ARG A 322 -10.66 -21.45 0.76
C ARG A 322 -9.95 -20.85 1.98
N LEU A 323 -10.27 -19.60 2.28
CA LEU A 323 -9.77 -18.90 3.47
C LEU A 323 -10.84 -18.93 4.56
N LEU A 324 -10.59 -18.21 5.66
CA LEU A 324 -11.48 -18.12 6.83
C LEU A 324 -12.92 -17.70 6.48
N ASP A 325 -13.10 -16.86 5.46
CA ASP A 325 -14.41 -16.37 5.03
C ASP A 325 -15.28 -17.48 4.40
N HIS A 326 -14.65 -18.43 3.70
CA HIS A 326 -15.33 -19.57 3.10
C HIS A 326 -15.99 -20.46 4.16
N PHE A 327 -15.24 -20.81 5.20
CA PHE A 327 -15.72 -21.69 6.28
C PHE A 327 -16.72 -21.00 7.22
N ALA A 328 -16.70 -19.67 7.27
CA ALA A 328 -17.67 -18.89 8.05
C ALA A 328 -19.00 -18.64 7.32
N ASN A 329 -19.20 -19.19 6.10
CA ASN A 329 -20.33 -18.88 5.22
C ASN A 329 -20.53 -17.36 5.03
N TRP A 330 -19.43 -16.61 4.94
CA TRP A 330 -19.47 -15.17 4.82
C TRP A 330 -19.65 -14.76 3.35
N THR A 331 -20.80 -14.16 3.03
CA THR A 331 -21.15 -13.79 1.65
C THR A 331 -20.84 -12.34 1.31
N HIS A 332 -21.03 -11.42 2.27
CA HIS A 332 -20.76 -10.00 2.08
C HIS A 332 -20.47 -9.30 3.43
N PRO A 333 -19.70 -8.20 3.42
CA PRO A 333 -19.55 -7.36 4.62
C PRO A 333 -20.91 -6.82 5.06
N ARG A 334 -21.27 -7.04 6.33
CA ARG A 334 -22.50 -6.52 6.94
C ARG A 334 -22.35 -5.07 7.38
N VAL A 335 -21.13 -4.64 7.72
CA VAL A 335 -20.85 -3.23 7.99
C VAL A 335 -21.03 -2.41 6.71
N GLU A 336 -21.85 -1.36 6.78
CA GLU A 336 -22.13 -0.46 5.67
C GLU A 336 -20.84 0.01 5.00
N THR A 337 -20.72 -0.31 3.70
CA THR A 337 -19.61 0.04 2.80
C THR A 337 -19.30 1.54 2.74
N VAL A 338 -20.20 2.37 3.25
CA VAL A 338 -20.09 3.83 3.33
C VAL A 338 -18.83 4.28 4.08
N SER A 339 -18.34 3.48 5.03
CA SER A 339 -17.14 3.80 5.83
C SER A 339 -15.81 3.32 5.23
N LYS A 340 -15.84 2.45 4.20
CA LYS A 340 -14.64 1.86 3.57
C LYS A 340 -14.40 2.32 2.13
N LEU A 341 -15.19 3.25 1.60
CA LEU A 341 -15.02 3.74 0.23
C LEU A 341 -13.59 4.25 0.02
N GLY A 342 -12.79 3.51 -0.75
CA GLY A 342 -11.37 3.75 -0.93
C GLY A 342 -11.10 5.18 -1.38
N PHE A 343 -10.43 5.94 -0.52
CA PHE A 343 -10.06 7.34 -0.71
C PHE A 343 -9.39 7.64 -2.06
N SER A 344 -8.67 6.67 -2.64
CA SER A 344 -7.96 6.86 -3.92
C SER A 344 -8.90 7.20 -5.09
N SER A 345 -10.12 6.66 -5.11
CA SER A 345 -11.06 6.88 -6.21
C SER A 345 -11.55 8.34 -6.27
N LYS A 346 -11.89 8.93 -5.11
CA LYS A 346 -12.40 10.31 -5.04
C LYS A 346 -11.28 11.34 -5.24
N ILE A 347 -10.10 11.08 -4.68
CA ILE A 347 -8.93 11.96 -4.81
C ILE A 347 -8.52 12.08 -6.29
N THR A 348 -8.48 10.96 -7.01
CA THR A 348 -8.10 10.95 -8.42
C THR A 348 -9.07 11.80 -9.26
N SER A 349 -10.38 11.70 -9.01
CA SER A 349 -11.37 12.55 -9.72
C SER A 349 -11.17 14.04 -9.46
N GLY A 350 -10.80 14.43 -8.23
CA GLY A 350 -10.53 15.83 -7.90
C GLY A 350 -9.31 16.39 -8.63
N PHE A 351 -8.23 15.59 -8.72
CA PHE A 351 -7.06 15.95 -9.50
C PHE A 351 -7.35 16.03 -11.00
N TYR A 352 -8.21 15.17 -11.54
CA TYR A 352 -8.65 15.29 -12.94
C TYR A 352 -9.40 16.59 -13.20
N VAL A 353 -10.35 16.96 -12.33
CA VAL A 353 -11.11 18.23 -12.48
C VAL A 353 -10.16 19.43 -12.39
N CYS A 354 -9.24 19.44 -11.41
CA CYS A 354 -8.24 20.49 -11.27
C CYS A 354 -7.31 20.56 -12.50
N GLY A 355 -6.81 19.43 -12.97
CA GLY A 355 -5.95 19.35 -14.17
C GLY A 355 -6.64 19.86 -15.43
N ILE A 356 -7.90 19.48 -15.66
CA ILE A 356 -8.69 19.98 -16.80
C ILE A 356 -8.88 21.49 -16.71
N SER A 357 -9.18 22.02 -15.52
CA SER A 357 -9.38 23.46 -15.31
C SER A 357 -8.10 24.29 -15.56
N LEU A 358 -6.94 23.78 -15.15
CA LEU A 358 -5.64 24.39 -15.43
C LEU A 358 -5.31 24.34 -16.93
N GLY A 359 -5.64 23.23 -17.59
CA GLY A 359 -5.52 23.10 -19.04
C GLY A 359 -6.33 24.16 -19.79
N ILE A 360 -7.60 24.35 -19.42
CA ILE A 360 -8.48 25.38 -20.00
C ILE A 360 -7.91 26.79 -19.74
N SER A 361 -7.48 27.07 -18.51
CA SER A 361 -6.92 28.39 -18.15
C SER A 361 -5.66 28.71 -18.95
N THR A 362 -4.80 27.72 -19.15
CA THR A 362 -3.59 27.86 -19.96
C THR A 362 -3.92 28.09 -21.43
N ALA A 363 -4.91 27.35 -21.97
CA ALA A 363 -5.35 27.52 -23.35
C ALA A 363 -5.93 28.93 -23.62
N VAL A 364 -6.75 29.45 -22.70
CA VAL A 364 -7.30 30.81 -22.78
C VAL A 364 -6.17 31.84 -22.77
N LEU A 365 -5.20 31.69 -21.88
CA LEU A 365 -4.05 32.58 -21.78
C LEU A 365 -3.19 32.59 -23.07
N VAL A 366 -2.90 31.41 -23.62
CA VAL A 366 -2.20 31.31 -24.91
C VAL A 366 -3.00 31.97 -26.02
N GLY A 367 -4.32 31.78 -26.04
CA GLY A 367 -5.22 32.44 -26.98
C GLY A 367 -5.16 33.97 -26.90
N GLU A 368 -5.16 34.53 -25.69
CA GLU A 368 -5.03 35.98 -25.48
C GLU A 368 -3.66 36.50 -25.92
N ILE A 369 -2.56 35.81 -25.59
CA ILE A 369 -1.20 36.19 -26.03
C ILE A 369 -1.09 36.17 -27.56
N MET A 370 -1.64 35.13 -28.20
CA MET A 370 -1.65 35.01 -29.66
C MET A 370 -2.47 36.15 -30.28
N ARG A 371 -3.66 36.44 -29.75
CA ARG A 371 -4.50 37.55 -30.20
C ARG A 371 -3.78 38.88 -30.07
N TYR A 372 -3.09 39.13 -28.95
CA TYR A 372 -2.35 40.38 -28.73
C TYR A 372 -1.20 40.55 -29.73
N LYS A 373 -0.43 39.49 -29.98
CA LYS A 373 0.62 39.49 -31.00
C LYS A 373 0.07 39.73 -32.41
N LEU A 374 -1.05 39.08 -32.76
CA LEU A 374 -1.69 39.22 -34.07
C LEU A 374 -2.21 40.65 -34.30
N ILE A 375 -2.84 41.25 -33.29
CA ILE A 375 -3.30 42.65 -33.36
C ILE A 375 -2.11 43.60 -33.49
N GLY A 376 -1.01 43.36 -32.77
CA GLY A 376 0.23 44.15 -32.90
C GLY A 376 0.85 44.06 -34.30
N ILE A 377 0.90 42.87 -34.89
CA ILE A 377 1.39 42.68 -36.26
C ILE A 377 0.45 43.35 -37.27
N PHE A 378 -0.86 43.20 -37.09
CA PHE A 378 -1.86 43.79 -37.99
C PHE A 378 -1.82 45.32 -37.96
N THR A 379 -1.76 45.92 -36.78
CA THR A 379 -1.63 47.38 -36.62
C THR A 379 -0.33 47.90 -37.21
N TYR A 380 0.79 47.20 -37.02
CA TYR A 380 2.06 47.53 -37.68
C TYR A 380 1.95 47.50 -39.21
N TRP A 381 1.31 46.46 -39.76
CA TRP A 381 1.07 46.34 -41.20
C TRP A 381 0.18 47.47 -41.74
N VAL A 382 -0.92 47.78 -41.06
CA VAL A 382 -1.82 48.88 -41.44
C VAL A 382 -1.09 50.21 -41.40
N TYR A 383 -0.32 50.49 -40.34
CA TYR A 383 0.45 51.72 -40.23
C TYR A 383 1.45 51.87 -41.39
N LYS A 384 2.17 50.78 -41.72
CA LYS A 384 3.10 50.73 -42.85
C LYS A 384 2.41 50.97 -44.20
N LEU A 385 1.18 50.50 -44.36
CA LEU A 385 0.36 50.68 -45.57
C LEU A 385 -0.13 52.12 -45.76
N PHE A 386 -0.31 52.89 -44.68
CA PHE A 386 -0.72 54.29 -44.73
C PHE A 386 0.46 55.29 -44.81
N THR A 387 1.67 54.86 -44.46
CA THR A 387 2.88 55.71 -44.52
C THR A 387 3.73 55.54 -45.79
N CYS A 388 3.34 54.64 -46.69
CA CYS A 388 3.89 54.52 -48.05
C CYS A 388 2.86 55.05 -49.04
#